data_AF-A0A9X2EIQ3-F1
#
_entry.id   AF-A0A9X2EIQ3-F1
#
_cell.length_a   1.000
_cell.length_b   1.000
_cell.length_c   1.000
_cell.angle_alpha   90.00
_cell.angle_beta   90.00
_cell.angle_gamma   90.00
#
_symmetry.space_group_name_H-M   'P 1'
#
loop_
_entity.id
_entity.type
_entity.pdbx_description
1 polymer ?
#
loop_
_entity_poly.entity_id
_entity_poly.type
_entity_poly.pdbx_seq_one_letter_code
_entity_poly.pdbx_strand_id
1 'polypeptide(L)'
;MTIQPAERSTKPYSLPYGVLAALPATEQQMTSGVTGRCGKLSPEGIVGVRRQLSHCEKLIKPVSSPSGEWVLRYDADGHAVIADRDGTVSWRAGAAGTLRVGHEGMFAVYQGNEVVWRADLPELGWSSFHVTNDGDGIISEVGRPSHSLLHGPVVPVSLGDRAPVAEIQGNRVLTSANGKFILLRCADGESLLHAGPNPNTVYCFIEPGEALSLDQPDTWLTWHFPWSDREDAKLVLVGPDDDVRWEYGRNTTSGDESTGSVIFTSWGSSYWLSDADSPAGSTVASDVGHVAPPTAEVSAAPGEDEQAGEHNNPHPWMETGLRDSDGVYCLTVIHNLDPDEALRRLGADDNQIATATWAELVRRAREENIDYDSLVVAAFSLAPHTLLVADNGWWRVSCQDLSRGTFTVTSSRSIEAERNFLICQDGDTLADFADGQPSRAWGAEPWMTEEALAAMGIDDPEAFDEDDDSSLDDIELLCQLTGVRPTVADVTGPARVIILPGE
;
A
#
# COMPACT_ATOMS: atom_id res chain seq x y z
N MET A 1 14.86 48.24 -34.38
CA MET A 1 13.75 47.31 -34.64
C MET A 1 13.28 46.86 -33.28
N THR A 2 12.24 47.52 -32.78
CA THR A 2 11.83 47.46 -31.37
C THR A 2 10.48 46.74 -31.34
N ILE A 3 10.42 45.58 -30.70
CA ILE A 3 9.21 44.75 -30.61
C ILE A 3 8.43 45.20 -29.37
N GLN A 4 7.23 45.76 -29.57
CA GLN A 4 6.26 46.01 -28.51
C GLN A 4 5.51 44.71 -28.19
N PRO A 5 5.18 44.43 -26.91
CA PRO A 5 4.31 43.31 -26.56
C PRO A 5 2.83 43.68 -26.73
N ALA A 6 2.06 42.71 -27.19
CA ALA A 6 0.63 42.81 -27.47
C ALA A 6 -0.21 42.86 -26.19
N GLU A 7 -1.09 43.86 -26.08
CA GLU A 7 -2.12 43.97 -25.06
C GLU A 7 -3.24 42.94 -25.31
N ARG A 8 -3.45 42.01 -24.37
CA ARG A 8 -4.65 41.15 -24.33
C ARG A 8 -5.75 41.85 -23.53
N SER A 9 -6.81 42.22 -24.25
CA SER A 9 -8.07 42.75 -23.70
C SER A 9 -8.92 41.64 -23.09
N THR A 10 -9.04 41.59 -21.76
CA THR A 10 -10.05 40.79 -21.06
C THR A 10 -11.28 41.64 -20.74
N LYS A 11 -12.40 41.38 -21.41
CA LYS A 11 -13.72 41.89 -21.02
C LYS A 11 -14.35 40.94 -19.98
N PRO A 12 -14.93 41.43 -18.88
CA PRO A 12 -15.64 40.59 -17.93
C PRO A 12 -17.07 40.29 -18.41
N TYR A 13 -17.48 39.03 -18.25
CA TYR A 13 -18.88 38.60 -18.31
C TYR A 13 -19.53 38.82 -16.94
N SER A 14 -20.59 39.63 -16.90
CA SER A 14 -21.48 39.76 -15.74
C SER A 14 -22.66 38.80 -15.90
N LEU A 15 -22.91 37.97 -14.87
CA LEU A 15 -24.18 37.25 -14.69
C LEU A 15 -24.93 37.80 -13.47
N PRO A 16 -26.27 37.82 -13.47
CA PRO A 16 -27.06 38.50 -12.46
C PRO A 16 -27.28 37.65 -11.21
N TYR A 17 -27.11 38.28 -10.04
CA TYR A 17 -27.47 37.77 -8.72
C TYR A 17 -28.99 37.60 -8.58
N GLY A 18 -29.42 36.39 -8.22
CA GLY A 18 -30.74 36.09 -7.68
C GLY A 18 -30.69 36.04 -6.15
N VAL A 19 -31.52 36.86 -5.52
CA VAL A 19 -31.69 37.02 -4.07
C VAL A 19 -32.41 35.81 -3.47
N LEU A 20 -31.83 35.16 -2.45
CA LEU A 20 -32.54 34.22 -1.58
C LEU A 20 -32.62 34.76 -0.16
N ALA A 21 -33.86 34.83 0.34
CA ALA A 21 -34.25 35.41 1.61
C ALA A 21 -33.94 34.48 2.79
N ALA A 22 -33.57 35.09 3.91
CA ALA A 22 -33.36 34.46 5.19
C ALA A 22 -34.68 33.96 5.82
N LEU A 23 -34.64 32.78 6.44
CA LEU A 23 -35.65 32.29 7.39
C LEU A 23 -35.03 32.14 8.79
N PRO A 24 -35.80 32.36 9.87
CA PRO A 24 -35.27 32.60 11.21
C PRO A 24 -34.96 31.32 11.99
N ALA A 25 -33.95 31.43 12.84
CA ALA A 25 -33.57 30.45 13.86
C ALA A 25 -34.73 30.25 14.85
N THR A 26 -35.09 28.99 15.09
CA THR A 26 -36.01 28.61 16.18
C THR A 26 -35.20 27.94 17.27
N GLU A 27 -35.19 28.60 18.43
CA GLU A 27 -34.62 28.19 19.69
C GLU A 27 -35.50 27.09 20.31
N GLN A 28 -34.97 25.87 20.46
CA GLN A 28 -35.60 24.82 21.26
C GLN A 28 -34.76 24.54 22.51
N GLN A 29 -35.27 25.03 23.64
CA GLN A 29 -34.96 24.52 24.97
C GLN A 29 -35.45 23.08 25.07
N MET A 30 -34.55 22.15 25.40
CA MET A 30 -34.92 20.88 26.02
C MET A 30 -34.21 20.71 27.35
N THR A 31 -35.03 20.30 28.31
CA THR A 31 -34.83 20.17 29.74
C THR A 31 -33.88 19.04 30.12
N SER A 32 -32.97 19.32 31.05
CA SER A 32 -32.14 18.34 31.73
C SER A 32 -32.95 17.50 32.73
N GLY A 33 -32.76 16.18 32.72
CA GLY A 33 -33.30 15.26 33.72
C GLY A 33 -32.33 14.12 34.09
N VAL A 34 -31.77 14.22 35.29
CA VAL A 34 -31.60 13.14 36.30
C VAL A 34 -30.60 11.98 36.03
N THR A 35 -29.42 12.16 36.66
CA THR A 35 -28.61 11.24 37.50
C THR A 35 -28.34 9.79 37.08
N GLY A 36 -27.06 9.50 36.84
CA GLY A 36 -26.42 8.20 37.07
C GLY A 36 -24.98 8.40 37.57
N ARG A 37 -24.69 8.00 38.81
CA ARG A 37 -23.35 8.04 39.42
C ARG A 37 -22.45 7.01 38.73
N CYS A 38 -21.33 7.46 38.17
CA CYS A 38 -20.14 6.63 37.98
C CYS A 38 -18.92 7.40 38.50
N GLY A 39 -18.01 6.71 39.18
CA GLY A 39 -16.93 7.29 39.96
C GLY A 39 -16.00 8.18 39.11
N LYS A 40 -15.77 9.40 39.59
CA LYS A 40 -14.72 10.28 39.05
C LYS A 40 -13.35 9.68 39.42
N LEU A 41 -12.69 9.08 38.45
CA LEU A 41 -11.22 9.09 38.40
C LEU A 41 -10.81 10.50 37.94
N SER A 42 -9.86 11.10 38.65
CA SER A 42 -9.32 12.42 38.32
C SER A 42 -8.63 12.37 36.94
N PRO A 43 -8.85 13.32 36.01
CA PRO A 43 -8.28 13.31 34.66
C PRO A 43 -6.86 13.92 34.59
N GLU A 44 -6.14 14.03 35.71
CA GLU A 44 -4.76 14.52 35.72
C GLU A 44 -3.79 13.38 35.38
N GLY A 45 -3.69 13.05 34.10
CA GLY A 45 -2.75 12.05 33.61
C GLY A 45 -2.94 11.64 32.15
N ILE A 46 -3.48 12.50 31.28
CA ILE A 46 -3.46 12.24 29.85
C ILE A 46 -2.07 12.61 29.36
N VAL A 47 -1.21 11.60 29.19
CA VAL A 47 -0.03 11.71 28.31
C VAL A 47 -0.59 12.11 26.94
N GLY A 48 -0.39 13.37 26.58
CA GLY A 48 -0.95 13.93 25.35
C GLY A 48 -0.43 13.17 24.15
N VAL A 49 -1.36 12.57 23.39
CA VAL A 49 -1.04 11.91 22.12
C VAL A 49 -0.24 12.90 21.26
N ARG A 50 1.00 12.52 20.93
CA ARG A 50 1.88 13.32 20.08
C ARG A 50 1.23 13.42 18.70
N ARG A 51 1.08 14.65 18.21
CA ARG A 51 0.54 14.90 16.87
C ARG A 51 1.67 15.28 15.94
N GLN A 52 1.73 14.62 14.80
CA GLN A 52 2.56 14.96 13.65
C GLN A 52 1.66 15.58 12.57
N LEU A 53 2.21 16.35 11.64
CA LEU A 53 1.49 16.66 10.39
C LEU A 53 1.88 15.61 9.36
N SER A 54 0.91 14.82 8.95
CA SER A 54 1.11 13.84 7.88
C SER A 54 0.92 14.46 6.50
N HIS A 55 1.30 13.72 5.48
CA HIS A 55 1.06 14.05 4.09
C HIS A 55 -0.41 14.46 3.84
N CYS A 56 -0.61 15.52 3.05
CA CYS A 56 -1.90 16.16 2.77
C CYS A 56 -2.63 16.79 3.97
N GLU A 57 -2.03 16.80 5.16
CA GLU A 57 -2.66 17.38 6.33
C GLU A 57 -2.49 18.91 6.38
N LYS A 58 -3.54 19.58 6.86
CA LYS A 58 -3.54 21.00 7.19
C LYS A 58 -3.19 21.16 8.67
N LEU A 59 -2.45 22.22 9.02
CA LEU A 59 -2.31 22.60 10.42
C LEU A 59 -3.66 23.13 10.94
N ILE A 60 -4.48 22.24 11.51
CA ILE A 60 -5.78 22.56 12.14
C ILE A 60 -5.64 22.63 13.66
N LYS A 61 -4.87 21.71 14.24
CA LYS A 61 -4.48 21.72 15.66
C LYS A 61 -2.99 22.10 15.78
N PRO A 62 -2.51 22.49 16.96
CA PRO A 62 -1.09 22.64 17.19
C PRO A 62 -0.33 21.31 17.05
N VAL A 63 0.97 21.39 16.75
CA VAL A 63 1.91 20.26 16.73
C VAL A 63 2.97 20.56 17.78
N SER A 64 3.02 19.74 18.83
CA SER A 64 3.92 19.96 19.95
C SER A 64 5.17 19.09 19.83
N SER A 65 6.29 19.64 20.28
CA SER A 65 7.51 18.87 20.54
C SER A 65 7.28 17.76 21.58
N PRO A 66 8.15 16.74 21.66
CA PRO A 66 8.03 15.66 22.65
C PRO A 66 7.95 16.15 24.11
N SER A 67 8.68 17.21 24.45
CA SER A 67 8.65 17.87 25.76
C SER A 67 7.41 18.74 25.98
N GLY A 68 6.72 19.12 24.90
CA GLY A 68 5.67 20.13 24.89
C GLY A 68 6.18 21.54 25.23
N GLU A 69 7.48 21.79 25.13
CA GLU A 69 8.08 23.12 25.31
C GLU A 69 7.82 23.98 24.08
N TRP A 70 8.07 23.42 22.89
CA TRP A 70 7.86 24.05 21.59
C TRP A 70 6.59 23.56 20.91
N VAL A 71 5.90 24.47 20.22
CA VAL A 71 4.64 24.20 19.53
C VAL A 71 4.57 24.95 18.21
N LEU A 72 4.29 24.22 17.11
CA LEU A 72 3.85 24.82 15.85
C LEU A 72 2.36 25.18 15.95
N ARG A 73 2.05 26.46 15.78
CA ARG A 73 0.69 27.03 15.87
C ARG A 73 0.57 28.28 14.98
N TYR A 74 -0.63 28.84 14.87
CA TYR A 74 -0.79 30.18 14.28
C TYR A 74 -0.61 31.27 15.34
N ASP A 75 0.07 32.35 14.96
CA ASP A 75 0.11 33.58 15.75
C ASP A 75 -1.12 34.48 15.50
N ALA A 76 -1.15 35.65 16.14
CA ALA A 76 -2.26 36.60 16.03
C ALA A 76 -2.45 37.17 14.62
N ASP A 77 -1.40 37.14 13.78
CA ASP A 77 -1.41 37.62 12.41
C ASP A 77 -1.77 36.50 11.42
N GLY A 78 -2.01 35.27 11.90
CA GLY A 78 -2.31 34.11 11.07
C GLY A 78 -1.10 33.48 10.38
N HIS A 79 0.13 33.78 10.83
CA HIS A 79 1.32 33.07 10.35
C HIS A 79 1.52 31.80 11.17
N ALA A 80 1.94 30.72 10.50
CA ALA A 80 2.41 29.54 11.21
C ALA A 80 3.77 29.83 11.85
N VAL A 81 3.90 29.55 13.15
CA VAL A 81 5.10 29.79 13.96
C VAL A 81 5.42 28.58 14.81
N ILE A 82 6.70 28.27 14.97
CA ILE A 82 7.18 27.41 16.05
C ILE A 82 7.60 28.33 17.19
N ALA A 83 6.93 28.19 18.33
CA ALA A 83 7.18 29.03 19.50
C ALA A 83 7.18 28.22 20.79
N ASP A 84 7.97 28.66 21.76
CA ASP A 84 7.96 28.10 23.12
C ASP A 84 6.73 28.59 23.92
N ARG A 85 6.66 28.18 25.19
CA ARG A 85 5.59 28.58 26.13
C ARG A 85 5.63 30.06 26.52
N ASP A 86 6.81 30.68 26.47
CA ASP A 86 7.01 32.10 26.79
C ASP A 86 6.74 33.01 25.58
N GLY A 87 6.53 32.42 24.40
CA GLY A 87 6.25 33.10 23.15
C GLY A 87 7.50 33.42 22.32
N THR A 88 8.67 32.90 22.68
CA THR A 88 9.88 32.99 21.86
C THR A 88 9.66 32.20 20.58
N VAL A 89 9.78 32.86 19.43
CA VAL A 89 9.60 32.24 18.11
C VAL A 89 10.96 31.80 17.58
N SER A 90 11.11 30.52 17.29
CA SER A 90 12.29 29.97 16.61
C SER A 90 12.15 30.02 15.09
N TRP A 91 10.93 29.81 14.58
CA TRP A 91 10.63 29.79 13.15
C TRP A 91 9.26 30.41 12.85
N ARG A 92 9.14 31.08 11.69
CA ARG A 92 7.90 31.70 11.19
C ARG A 92 7.78 31.53 9.68
N ALA A 93 6.61 31.10 9.21
CA ALA A 93 6.30 31.07 7.79
C ALA A 93 6.29 32.50 7.20
N GLY A 94 6.68 32.63 5.93
CA GLY A 94 6.80 33.95 5.28
C GLY A 94 5.50 34.63 4.88
N ALA A 95 4.34 33.96 5.04
CA ALA A 95 3.03 34.54 4.81
C ALA A 95 1.98 33.98 5.78
N ALA A 96 0.89 34.73 5.96
CA ALA A 96 -0.29 34.30 6.68
C ALA A 96 -1.20 33.42 5.80
N GLY A 97 -1.79 32.38 6.39
CA GLY A 97 -2.68 31.45 5.69
C GLY A 97 -2.66 30.05 6.31
N THR A 98 -3.10 29.05 5.56
CA THR A 98 -3.10 27.65 6.02
C THR A 98 -1.81 26.95 5.62
N LEU A 99 -0.99 26.55 6.60
CA LEU A 99 0.18 25.71 6.37
C LEU A 99 -0.23 24.27 6.06
N ARG A 100 0.38 23.67 5.02
CA ARG A 100 0.13 22.28 4.58
C ARG A 100 1.42 21.59 4.17
N VAL A 101 1.44 20.26 4.30
CA VAL A 101 2.33 19.35 3.57
C VAL A 101 1.54 18.80 2.39
N GLY A 102 1.79 19.27 1.17
CA GLY A 102 1.05 18.96 -0.05
C GLY A 102 1.46 17.65 -0.72
N HIS A 103 0.66 17.23 -1.71
CA HIS A 103 0.77 15.93 -2.38
C HIS A 103 2.08 15.72 -3.16
N GLU A 104 2.73 16.81 -3.55
CA GLU A 104 4.01 16.85 -4.27
C GLU A 104 5.19 17.12 -3.32
N GLY A 105 4.99 16.90 -2.01
CA GLY A 105 5.94 17.29 -0.99
C GLY A 105 6.19 18.80 -1.01
N MET A 106 5.11 19.58 -0.97
CA MET A 106 5.19 21.04 -0.84
C MET A 106 4.85 21.46 0.58
N PHE A 107 5.66 22.33 1.17
CA PHE A 107 5.52 22.80 2.54
C PHE A 107 5.30 24.27 2.40
N ALA A 108 4.01 24.61 2.36
CA ALA A 108 3.56 25.85 1.80
C ALA A 108 2.36 26.38 2.58
N VAL A 109 2.20 27.70 2.52
CA VAL A 109 1.06 28.41 3.08
C VAL A 109 0.10 28.76 1.96
N TYR A 110 -1.17 28.44 2.18
CA TYR A 110 -2.24 28.64 1.21
C TYR A 110 -3.23 29.71 1.68
N GLN A 111 -3.71 30.52 0.74
CA GLN A 111 -4.93 31.33 0.90
C GLN A 111 -6.00 30.80 -0.05
N GLY A 112 -6.96 30.06 0.52
CA GLY A 112 -7.87 29.24 -0.28
C GLY A 112 -7.11 28.11 -0.99
N ASN A 113 -7.01 28.21 -2.32
CA ASN A 113 -6.29 27.27 -3.19
C ASN A 113 -4.99 27.86 -3.76
N GLU A 114 -4.68 29.13 -3.48
CA GLU A 114 -3.46 29.79 -3.96
C GLU A 114 -2.31 29.59 -2.98
N VAL A 115 -1.14 29.20 -3.49
CA VAL A 115 0.11 29.14 -2.72
C VAL A 115 0.66 30.56 -2.58
N VAL A 116 0.62 31.12 -1.38
CA VAL A 116 1.10 32.49 -1.10
C VAL A 116 2.51 32.53 -0.52
N TRP A 117 3.00 31.40 -0.03
CA TRP A 117 4.38 31.22 0.40
C TRP A 117 4.75 29.74 0.33
N ARG A 118 5.99 29.46 -0.05
CA ARG A 118 6.57 28.12 -0.13
C ARG A 118 7.91 28.15 0.60
N ALA A 119 8.18 27.15 1.42
CA ALA A 119 9.49 26.98 2.02
C ALA A 119 10.52 26.63 0.93
N ASP A 120 11.73 27.17 1.05
CA ASP A 120 12.82 26.91 0.11
C ASP A 120 13.42 25.53 0.36
N LEU A 121 12.70 24.52 -0.13
CA LEU A 121 12.97 23.11 0.11
C LEU A 121 12.95 22.37 -1.24
N PRO A 122 13.82 21.37 -1.43
CA PRO A 122 13.84 20.57 -2.65
C PRO A 122 12.53 19.80 -2.82
N GLU A 123 12.01 19.66 -4.03
CA GLU A 123 10.82 18.80 -4.28
C GLU A 123 11.19 17.35 -3.97
N LEU A 124 10.75 16.83 -2.82
CA LEU A 124 10.94 15.45 -2.38
C LEU A 124 9.62 14.92 -1.85
N GLY A 125 9.41 13.60 -1.85
CA GLY A 125 8.16 12.97 -1.41
C GLY A 125 7.96 13.02 0.12
N TRP A 126 7.77 14.21 0.69
CA TRP A 126 7.66 14.36 2.14
C TRP A 126 6.42 13.67 2.69
N SER A 127 6.66 12.78 3.66
CA SER A 127 5.59 12.05 4.32
C SER A 127 5.09 12.75 5.57
N SER A 128 5.94 13.57 6.21
CA SER A 128 5.57 14.14 7.50
C SER A 128 6.42 15.32 8.00
N PHE A 129 5.88 16.03 9.00
CA PHE A 129 6.52 17.15 9.69
C PHE A 129 6.34 17.04 11.22
N HIS A 130 7.42 17.26 11.99
CA HIS A 130 7.38 17.32 13.46
C HIS A 130 8.20 18.49 14.03
N VAL A 131 7.93 18.84 15.29
CA VAL A 131 8.65 19.88 16.05
C VAL A 131 9.58 19.20 17.06
N THR A 132 10.82 19.67 17.16
CA THR A 132 11.83 19.12 18.09
C THR A 132 11.86 19.87 19.42
N ASN A 133 12.58 19.32 20.41
CA ASN A 133 12.70 19.93 21.74
C ASN A 133 13.59 21.19 21.78
N ASP A 134 14.34 21.48 20.72
CA ASP A 134 15.12 22.70 20.55
C ASP A 134 14.41 23.76 19.69
N GLY A 135 13.15 23.52 19.33
CA GLY A 135 12.32 24.47 18.59
C GLY A 135 12.52 24.46 17.09
N ASP A 136 13.17 23.44 16.54
CA ASP A 136 13.26 23.24 15.11
C ASP A 136 12.01 22.53 14.56
N GLY A 137 11.78 22.67 13.26
CA GLY A 137 10.82 21.87 12.51
C GLY A 137 11.56 20.93 11.58
N ILE A 138 11.32 19.64 11.71
CA ILE A 138 11.95 18.62 10.89
C ILE A 138 10.92 18.04 9.92
N ILE A 139 11.25 18.14 8.64
CA ILE A 139 10.53 17.49 7.54
C ILE A 139 11.18 16.13 7.32
N SER A 140 10.34 15.11 7.19
CA SER A 140 10.77 13.75 6.96
C SER A 140 10.20 13.18 5.68
N GLU A 141 11.06 12.46 4.94
CA GLU A 141 10.71 11.69 3.75
C GLU A 141 10.69 10.23 4.15
N VAL A 142 9.51 9.60 4.09
CA VAL A 142 9.31 8.20 4.48
C VAL A 142 9.90 7.93 5.88
N GLY A 143 9.65 8.86 6.82
CA GLY A 143 10.14 8.79 8.20
C GLY A 143 11.61 9.19 8.41
N ARG A 144 12.38 9.42 7.34
CA ARG A 144 13.78 9.89 7.40
C ARG A 144 13.85 11.40 7.52
N PRO A 145 14.50 11.99 8.55
CA PRO A 145 14.76 13.42 8.61
C PRO A 145 15.54 13.88 7.36
N SER A 146 14.92 14.71 6.53
CA SER A 146 15.51 15.19 5.27
C SER A 146 15.84 16.68 5.32
N HIS A 147 15.05 17.46 6.05
CA HIS A 147 15.26 18.90 6.15
C HIS A 147 14.88 19.47 7.51
N SER A 148 15.72 20.38 7.99
CA SER A 148 15.54 21.20 9.18
C SER A 148 15.16 22.61 8.75
N LEU A 149 14.08 23.16 9.32
CA LEU A 149 13.64 24.51 9.01
C LEU A 149 14.63 25.58 9.50
N LEU A 150 15.47 25.28 10.48
CA LEU A 150 16.51 26.19 11.00
C LEU A 150 17.90 25.97 10.39
N HIS A 151 18.25 24.72 10.08
CA HIS A 151 19.60 24.31 9.72
C HIS A 151 19.76 23.84 8.28
N GLY A 152 18.66 23.70 7.53
CA GLY A 152 18.67 23.30 6.13
C GLY A 152 18.68 21.77 5.96
N PRO A 153 19.27 21.24 4.87
CA PRO A 153 19.30 19.80 4.60
C PRO A 153 19.94 19.00 5.74
N VAL A 154 19.25 17.92 6.15
CA VAL A 154 19.74 16.99 7.18
C VAL A 154 20.47 15.85 6.49
N VAL A 155 21.77 15.73 6.73
CA VAL A 155 22.57 14.61 6.21
C VAL A 155 22.59 13.50 7.26
N PRO A 156 22.17 12.27 6.93
CA PRO A 156 22.29 11.13 7.82
C PRO A 156 23.76 10.85 8.18
N VAL A 157 24.01 10.60 9.46
CA VAL A 157 25.31 10.21 9.98
C VAL A 157 25.27 8.72 10.27
N SER A 158 25.96 7.94 9.45
CA SER A 158 26.06 6.49 9.67
C SER A 158 26.83 6.20 10.97
N LEU A 159 26.28 5.30 11.78
CA LEU A 159 26.92 4.70 12.94
C LEU A 159 27.71 3.44 12.60
N GLY A 160 27.79 3.08 11.31
CA GLY A 160 28.28 1.79 10.86
C GLY A 160 27.22 0.70 10.98
N ASP A 161 27.66 -0.55 10.98
CA ASP A 161 26.83 -1.75 10.99
C ASP A 161 26.52 -2.29 12.40
N ARG A 162 26.96 -1.57 13.45
CA ARG A 162 26.70 -1.89 14.86
C ARG A 162 26.58 -0.63 15.70
N ALA A 163 25.51 -0.48 16.47
CA ALA A 163 25.34 0.65 17.40
C ALA A 163 24.40 0.33 18.58
N PRO A 164 24.58 0.97 19.75
CA PRO A 164 23.57 0.92 20.81
C PRO A 164 22.28 1.60 20.35
N VAL A 165 21.13 1.11 20.81
CA VAL A 165 19.81 1.64 20.42
C VAL A 165 19.66 3.12 20.80
N ALA A 166 20.15 3.52 21.97
CA ALA A 166 20.17 4.92 22.41
C ALA A 166 21.01 5.85 21.52
N GLU A 167 21.95 5.33 20.72
CA GLU A 167 22.73 6.17 19.79
C GLU A 167 22.01 6.43 18.47
N ILE A 168 21.00 5.62 18.13
CA ILE A 168 20.16 5.79 16.95
C ILE A 168 19.11 6.85 17.27
N GLN A 169 19.44 8.11 17.01
CA GLN A 169 18.59 9.27 17.32
C GLN A 169 18.86 10.43 16.35
N GLY A 170 17.84 11.23 16.08
CA GLY A 170 17.95 12.37 15.17
C GLY A 170 18.40 11.94 13.78
N ASN A 171 19.53 12.46 13.31
CA ASN A 171 20.12 12.10 12.02
C ASN A 171 21.11 10.93 12.08
N ARG A 172 21.31 10.30 13.25
CA ARG A 172 22.23 9.17 13.40
C ARG A 172 21.51 7.86 13.06
N VAL A 173 22.03 7.13 12.09
CA VAL A 173 21.40 5.92 11.54
C VAL A 173 22.36 4.74 11.59
N LEU A 174 21.85 3.54 11.88
CA LEU A 174 22.59 2.31 11.68
C LEU A 174 22.53 1.95 10.20
N THR A 175 23.64 1.60 9.58
CA THR A 175 23.72 1.28 8.15
C THR A 175 24.41 -0.05 7.96
N SER A 176 23.84 -0.97 7.18
CA SER A 176 24.52 -2.23 6.86
C SER A 176 25.84 -1.98 6.14
N ALA A 177 26.77 -2.92 6.22
CA ALA A 177 28.10 -2.81 5.62
C ALA A 177 28.07 -2.56 4.08
N ASN A 178 27.00 -3.02 3.41
CA ASN A 178 26.77 -2.81 1.97
C ASN A 178 25.90 -1.57 1.65
N GLY A 179 25.47 -0.81 2.65
CA GLY A 179 24.61 0.37 2.48
C GLY A 179 23.15 0.06 2.09
N LYS A 180 22.77 -1.21 1.96
CA LYS A 180 21.42 -1.61 1.55
C LYS A 180 20.36 -1.39 2.65
N PHE A 181 20.72 -1.50 3.91
CA PHE A 181 19.75 -1.42 5.01
C PHE A 181 20.09 -0.27 5.94
N ILE A 182 19.06 0.48 6.32
CA ILE A 182 19.16 1.61 7.23
C ILE A 182 18.15 1.40 8.35
N LEU A 183 18.61 1.53 9.59
CA LEU A 183 17.73 1.63 10.76
C LEU A 183 17.87 3.02 11.36
N LEU A 184 16.76 3.70 11.53
CA LEU A 184 16.68 5.04 12.10
C LEU A 184 15.58 5.12 13.15
N ARG A 185 15.66 6.11 14.02
CA ARG A 185 14.61 6.40 15.00
C ARG A 185 13.59 7.35 14.40
N CYS A 186 12.33 6.97 14.51
CA CYS A 186 11.22 7.75 13.98
C CYS A 186 11.12 9.12 14.64
N ALA A 187 10.37 10.02 14.01
CA ALA A 187 10.08 11.36 14.51
C ALA A 187 9.41 11.37 15.90
N ASP A 188 8.70 10.29 16.25
CA ASP A 188 8.13 10.11 17.58
C ASP A 188 9.20 9.96 18.66
N GLY A 189 10.46 9.67 18.30
CA GLY A 189 11.57 9.45 19.22
C GLY A 189 11.53 8.10 19.94
N GLU A 190 10.54 7.26 19.69
CA GLU A 190 10.31 6.02 20.44
C GLU A 190 10.43 4.79 19.54
N SER A 191 9.92 4.87 18.31
CA SER A 191 9.93 3.77 17.35
C SER A 191 11.21 3.73 16.52
N LEU A 192 11.51 2.57 15.93
CA LEU A 192 12.58 2.42 14.94
C LEU A 192 11.98 2.05 13.58
N LEU A 193 12.53 2.62 12.51
CA LEU A 193 12.16 2.34 11.13
C LEU A 193 13.31 1.66 10.42
N HIS A 194 13.06 0.46 9.92
CA HIS A 194 13.95 -0.26 9.01
C HIS A 194 13.53 0.04 7.57
N ALA A 195 14.44 0.63 6.82
CA ALA A 195 14.19 1.05 5.46
C ALA A 195 15.36 0.64 4.55
N GLY A 196 15.07 0.44 3.27
CA GLY A 196 16.02 0.03 2.24
C GLY A 196 16.92 1.14 1.74
N PRO A 197 17.73 0.90 0.69
CA PRO A 197 18.65 1.91 0.18
C PRO A 197 17.88 3.04 -0.52
N ASN A 198 16.78 2.68 -1.18
CA ASN A 198 15.83 3.62 -1.77
C ASN A 198 15.00 4.27 -0.65
N PRO A 199 14.86 5.61 -0.60
CA PRO A 199 14.02 6.30 0.37
C PRO A 199 12.57 5.81 0.38
N ASN A 200 12.06 5.26 -0.73
CA ASN A 200 10.67 4.78 -0.83
C ASN A 200 10.46 3.37 -0.28
N THR A 201 11.53 2.63 0.01
CA THR A 201 11.41 1.24 0.50
C THR A 201 11.42 1.22 2.02
N VAL A 202 10.26 1.01 2.63
CA VAL A 202 10.14 0.67 4.05
C VAL A 202 9.98 -0.83 4.18
N TYR A 203 10.87 -1.47 4.94
CA TYR A 203 10.75 -2.91 5.19
C TYR A 203 9.92 -3.17 6.44
N CYS A 204 10.16 -2.42 7.52
CA CYS A 204 9.38 -2.61 8.74
C CYS A 204 9.47 -1.46 9.74
N PHE A 205 8.50 -1.46 10.66
CA PHE A 205 8.41 -0.59 11.80
C PHE A 205 8.56 -1.42 13.08
N ILE A 206 9.42 -0.97 14.00
CA ILE A 206 9.58 -1.54 15.34
C ILE A 206 8.89 -0.58 16.30
N GLU A 207 7.79 -1.07 16.90
CA GLU A 207 6.92 -0.30 17.79
C GLU A 207 7.68 0.26 19.01
N PRO A 208 7.21 1.38 19.61
CA PRO A 208 7.84 2.02 20.78
C PRO A 208 8.22 1.07 21.92
N GLY A 209 7.32 0.13 22.27
CA GLY A 209 7.52 -0.80 23.36
C GLY A 209 8.63 -1.82 23.08
N GLU A 210 8.70 -2.32 21.85
CA GLU A 210 9.77 -3.22 21.43
C GLU A 210 11.09 -2.47 21.30
N ALA A 211 11.11 -1.30 20.66
CA ALA A 211 12.29 -0.46 20.54
C ALA A 211 12.89 -0.08 21.90
N LEU A 212 12.05 0.22 22.90
CA LEU A 212 12.48 0.47 24.27
C LEU A 212 13.06 -0.79 24.94
N SER A 213 12.50 -1.97 24.67
CA SER A 213 13.01 -3.24 25.19
C SER A 213 14.37 -3.63 24.59
N LEU A 214 14.70 -3.12 23.41
CA LEU A 214 15.99 -3.32 22.74
C LEU A 214 17.08 -2.40 23.31
N ASP A 215 16.72 -1.30 23.98
CA ASP A 215 17.66 -0.36 24.62
C ASP A 215 18.18 -0.91 25.96
N GLN A 216 19.07 -1.91 25.85
CA GLN A 216 19.68 -2.58 26.99
C GLN A 216 21.14 -2.13 27.17
N PRO A 217 21.64 -2.07 28.41
CA PRO A 217 23.06 -1.81 28.65
C PRO A 217 23.92 -2.93 28.06
N ASP A 218 25.08 -2.56 27.53
CA ASP A 218 26.07 -3.47 26.94
C ASP A 218 25.53 -4.34 25.79
N THR A 219 24.54 -3.84 25.04
CA THR A 219 24.04 -4.46 23.81
C THR A 219 24.10 -3.50 22.62
N TRP A 220 24.04 -4.07 21.41
CA TRP A 220 24.04 -3.30 20.17
C TRP A 220 23.10 -3.95 19.16
N LEU A 221 22.42 -3.12 18.38
CA LEU A 221 21.79 -3.57 17.14
C LEU A 221 22.85 -3.70 16.06
N THR A 222 22.79 -4.78 15.30
CA THR A 222 23.67 -5.03 14.16
C THR A 222 22.94 -5.83 13.08
N TRP A 223 23.51 -5.83 11.88
CA TRP A 223 23.02 -6.64 10.75
C TRP A 223 23.77 -7.97 10.77
N HIS A 224 23.10 -9.03 11.23
CA HIS A 224 23.66 -10.37 11.17
C HIS A 224 23.38 -11.00 9.81
N PHE A 225 24.43 -11.55 9.22
CA PHE A 225 24.37 -12.37 8.01
C PHE A 225 24.52 -13.83 8.45
N PRO A 226 23.44 -14.52 8.84
CA PRO A 226 23.51 -15.93 9.12
C PRO A 226 23.84 -16.63 7.80
N TRP A 227 25.13 -16.92 7.62
CA TRP A 227 25.73 -17.75 6.59
C TRP A 227 26.18 -16.97 5.35
N SER A 228 27.39 -17.29 4.89
CA SER A 228 28.30 -16.50 4.05
C SER A 228 27.88 -16.27 2.59
N ASP A 229 26.62 -16.52 2.24
CA ASP A 229 26.24 -16.68 0.82
C ASP A 229 24.81 -16.27 0.49
N ARG A 230 24.07 -15.59 1.39
CA ARG A 230 22.75 -15.01 1.05
C ARG A 230 22.59 -13.56 1.46
N GLU A 231 21.86 -12.86 0.60
CA GLU A 231 21.58 -11.42 0.60
C GLU A 231 20.62 -10.96 1.71
N ASP A 232 20.19 -11.88 2.58
CA ASP A 232 19.17 -11.66 3.60
C ASP A 232 19.82 -11.24 4.93
N ALA A 233 20.20 -9.96 5.04
CA ALA A 233 20.63 -9.40 6.31
C ALA A 233 19.46 -9.39 7.30
N LYS A 234 19.69 -9.89 8.52
CA LYS A 234 18.72 -9.79 9.61
C LYS A 234 19.17 -8.77 10.64
N LEU A 235 18.25 -7.93 11.08
CA LEU A 235 18.51 -7.06 12.22
C LEU A 235 18.46 -7.89 13.52
N VAL A 236 19.52 -7.82 14.31
CA VAL A 236 19.63 -8.54 15.58
C VAL A 236 20.12 -7.63 16.70
N LEU A 237 19.77 -7.96 17.93
CA LEU A 237 20.38 -7.41 19.14
C LEU A 237 21.41 -8.41 19.66
N VAL A 238 22.67 -7.96 19.81
CA VAL A 238 23.76 -8.78 20.32
C VAL A 238 24.26 -8.26 21.67
N GLY A 239 24.65 -9.18 22.55
CA GLY A 239 25.34 -8.90 23.80
C GLY A 239 26.86 -8.70 23.65
N PRO A 240 27.58 -8.52 24.78
CA PRO A 240 29.02 -8.25 24.80
C PRO A 240 29.87 -9.42 24.29
N ASP A 241 29.33 -10.63 24.33
CA ASP A 241 29.99 -11.85 23.83
C ASP A 241 29.52 -12.22 22.41
N ASP A 242 28.89 -11.28 21.70
CA ASP A 242 28.23 -11.46 20.39
C ASP A 242 27.12 -12.53 20.39
N ASP A 243 26.54 -12.83 21.56
CA ASP A 243 25.35 -13.66 21.70
C ASP A 243 24.11 -12.93 21.16
N VAL A 244 23.39 -13.56 20.24
CA VAL A 244 22.12 -13.01 19.72
C VAL A 244 21.04 -13.14 20.78
N ARG A 245 20.53 -12.00 21.26
CA ARG A 245 19.48 -11.90 22.30
C ARG A 245 18.10 -11.64 21.73
N TRP A 246 18.05 -11.03 20.55
CA TRP A 246 16.82 -10.78 19.80
C TRP A 246 17.14 -10.80 18.31
N GLU A 247 16.20 -11.31 17.53
CA GLU A 247 16.28 -11.38 16.07
C GLU A 247 14.95 -10.90 15.50
N TYR A 248 15.01 -9.89 14.64
CA TYR A 248 13.84 -9.35 13.99
C TYR A 248 13.09 -10.45 13.21
N GLY A 249 11.78 -10.55 13.43
CA GLY A 249 10.92 -11.54 12.78
C GLY A 249 10.93 -12.95 13.40
N ARG A 250 11.73 -13.22 14.44
CA ARG A 250 11.83 -14.58 15.03
C ARG A 250 10.75 -14.90 16.10
N ASN A 251 10.04 -13.89 16.62
CA ASN A 251 9.13 -14.05 17.77
C ASN A 251 7.67 -14.38 17.43
N THR A 252 7.34 -14.88 16.24
CA THR A 252 5.95 -15.24 15.91
C THR A 252 5.57 -16.71 16.16
N THR A 253 6.46 -17.61 16.60
CA THR A 253 6.10 -19.06 16.69
C THR A 253 6.66 -19.91 17.85
N SER A 254 7.32 -19.38 18.87
CA SER A 254 7.66 -20.21 20.05
C SER A 254 6.73 -19.97 21.22
N GLY A 255 5.71 -20.83 21.36
CA GLY A 255 4.81 -20.87 22.51
C GLY A 255 5.54 -21.29 23.78
N ASP A 256 6.01 -20.31 24.56
CA ASP A 256 6.37 -20.51 25.96
C ASP A 256 5.39 -19.70 26.84
N GLU A 257 4.52 -20.42 27.57
CA GLU A 257 3.30 -19.93 28.23
C GLU A 257 3.55 -19.15 29.55
N SER A 258 4.67 -18.45 29.73
CA SER A 258 4.99 -17.87 31.04
C SER A 258 5.42 -16.41 31.05
N THR A 259 4.73 -15.53 30.32
CA THR A 259 4.41 -14.17 30.78
C THR A 259 3.40 -13.54 29.82
N GLY A 260 2.34 -12.93 30.37
CA GLY A 260 1.22 -12.40 29.59
C GLY A 260 1.69 -11.42 28.51
N SER A 261 1.60 -11.84 27.25
CA SER A 261 1.85 -11.03 26.07
C SER A 261 0.56 -10.93 25.26
N VAL A 262 0.23 -9.71 24.86
CA VAL A 262 -0.88 -9.39 23.96
C VAL A 262 -0.45 -9.78 22.55
N ILE A 263 -1.22 -10.66 21.93
CA ILE A 263 -1.00 -11.17 20.57
C ILE A 263 -1.30 -10.04 19.57
N PHE A 264 -0.32 -9.67 18.76
CA PHE A 264 -0.55 -9.00 17.47
C PHE A 264 0.02 -9.91 16.37
N THR A 265 -0.86 -10.35 15.47
CA THR A 265 -0.49 -11.17 14.31
C THR A 265 0.06 -10.28 13.20
N SER A 266 1.36 -10.37 12.91
CA SER A 266 1.91 -9.94 11.61
C SER A 266 1.96 -11.13 10.67
N TRP A 267 1.31 -11.02 9.51
CA TRP A 267 1.24 -12.08 8.50
C TRP A 267 2.55 -12.11 7.70
N GLY A 268 3.28 -13.21 7.83
CA GLY A 268 4.46 -13.51 7.02
C GLY A 268 4.55 -15.02 6.84
N SER A 269 4.12 -15.49 5.68
CA SER A 269 4.09 -16.92 5.32
C SER A 269 5.52 -17.45 5.18
N SER A 270 5.86 -18.54 5.89
CA SER A 270 7.16 -19.20 5.80
C SER A 270 7.01 -20.56 5.09
N TYR A 271 7.84 -20.79 4.08
CA TYR A 271 7.90 -22.02 3.31
C TYR A 271 8.51 -23.18 4.13
N TRP A 272 7.86 -24.34 4.10
CA TRP A 272 8.45 -25.62 4.53
C TRP A 272 9.06 -26.34 3.32
N LEU A 273 10.37 -26.60 3.38
CA LEU A 273 10.98 -27.71 2.63
C LEU A 273 10.81 -28.96 3.49
N SER A 274 9.87 -29.83 3.12
CA SER A 274 9.78 -31.18 3.69
C SER A 274 10.83 -32.08 3.06
N ASP A 275 11.62 -32.72 3.93
CA ASP A 275 12.58 -33.75 3.57
C ASP A 275 11.92 -34.91 2.81
N ALA A 276 12.54 -35.29 1.70
CA ALA A 276 12.14 -36.45 0.90
C ALA A 276 12.63 -37.74 1.55
N ASP A 277 11.73 -38.51 2.17
CA ASP A 277 11.97 -39.92 2.46
C ASP A 277 11.45 -40.79 1.31
N SER A 278 12.38 -41.39 0.57
CA SER A 278 12.14 -42.53 -0.30
C SER A 278 11.89 -43.80 0.51
N PRO A 279 11.11 -44.75 -0.03
CA PRO A 279 11.68 -46.08 -0.15
C PRO A 279 11.44 -46.73 -1.52
N ALA A 280 12.44 -47.53 -1.87
CA ALA A 280 12.53 -48.34 -3.07
C ALA A 280 11.58 -49.54 -3.06
N GLY A 281 11.03 -49.83 -4.25
CA GLY A 281 11.04 -51.17 -4.86
C GLY A 281 9.89 -52.13 -4.55
N SER A 282 9.07 -52.41 -5.55
CA SER A 282 8.68 -53.79 -5.89
C SER A 282 8.04 -53.88 -7.28
N THR A 283 8.73 -54.54 -8.20
CA THR A 283 8.20 -55.17 -9.42
C THR A 283 7.32 -56.37 -9.08
N VAL A 284 6.23 -56.62 -9.81
CA VAL A 284 5.87 -57.94 -10.41
C VAL A 284 4.58 -57.86 -11.25
N ALA A 285 4.69 -58.48 -12.43
CA ALA A 285 3.72 -59.17 -13.30
C ALA A 285 2.53 -58.44 -13.96
N SER A 286 2.61 -58.48 -15.28
CA SER A 286 1.53 -58.46 -16.27
C SER A 286 0.50 -59.58 -16.05
N ASP A 287 -0.78 -59.29 -16.28
CA ASP A 287 -1.71 -60.29 -16.79
C ASP A 287 -2.74 -59.66 -17.74
N VAL A 288 -3.04 -60.39 -18.80
CA VAL A 288 -3.87 -60.01 -19.96
C VAL A 288 -5.23 -60.70 -19.81
N GLY A 289 -6.33 -59.95 -19.88
CA GLY A 289 -7.68 -60.53 -19.88
C GLY A 289 -8.72 -59.66 -20.59
N HIS A 290 -9.37 -60.23 -21.60
CA HIS A 290 -10.36 -59.65 -22.52
C HIS A 290 -11.77 -59.41 -21.90
N VAL A 291 -12.35 -58.24 -22.25
CA VAL A 291 -13.71 -57.95 -22.81
C VAL A 291 -14.97 -58.58 -22.19
N ALA A 292 -15.91 -57.73 -21.70
CA ALA A 292 -17.32 -57.64 -22.13
C ALA A 292 -18.00 -56.34 -21.59
N PRO A 293 -19.11 -55.85 -22.19
CA PRO A 293 -19.67 -54.50 -21.97
C PRO A 293 -20.69 -54.44 -20.82
N PRO A 294 -20.98 -53.27 -20.22
CA PRO A 294 -22.03 -53.17 -19.23
C PRO A 294 -23.40 -52.89 -19.85
N THR A 295 -24.34 -53.75 -19.49
CA THR A 295 -25.79 -53.58 -19.62
C THR A 295 -26.27 -52.60 -18.54
N ALA A 296 -27.19 -51.71 -18.91
CA ALA A 296 -27.87 -50.80 -18.01
C ALA A 296 -28.82 -51.55 -17.06
N GLU A 297 -28.76 -51.25 -15.77
CA GLU A 297 -29.91 -51.35 -14.86
C GLU A 297 -29.95 -50.14 -13.92
N VAL A 298 -31.17 -49.66 -13.75
CA VAL A 298 -31.61 -48.48 -13.02
C VAL A 298 -32.02 -48.91 -11.61
N SER A 299 -31.89 -47.97 -10.66
CA SER A 299 -32.68 -47.84 -9.42
C SER A 299 -32.02 -48.30 -8.11
N ALA A 300 -31.51 -47.33 -7.34
CA ALA A 300 -31.65 -47.26 -5.89
C ALA A 300 -31.68 -45.77 -5.46
N ALA A 301 -32.49 -45.49 -4.44
CA ALA A 301 -32.91 -44.18 -3.95
C ALA A 301 -31.77 -43.24 -3.49
N PRO A 302 -32.00 -41.91 -3.43
CA PRO A 302 -31.00 -40.96 -2.98
C PRO A 302 -30.78 -41.09 -1.47
N GLY A 303 -29.55 -41.37 -1.08
CA GLY A 303 -29.07 -41.01 0.24
C GLY A 303 -28.84 -39.50 0.26
N GLU A 304 -29.47 -38.82 1.21
CA GLU A 304 -29.16 -37.44 1.56
C GLU A 304 -27.78 -37.43 2.22
N ASP A 305 -26.72 -37.37 1.41
CA ASP A 305 -25.40 -37.01 1.88
C ASP A 305 -25.34 -35.47 1.94
N GLU A 306 -25.53 -34.93 3.14
CA GLU A 306 -25.07 -33.59 3.53
C GLU A 306 -23.53 -33.56 3.46
N GLN A 307 -22.96 -33.54 2.26
CA GLN A 307 -21.62 -32.98 2.05
C GLN A 307 -21.75 -31.46 1.96
N ALA A 308 -21.79 -30.84 3.13
CA ALA A 308 -21.61 -29.41 3.26
C ALA A 308 -20.20 -29.04 2.79
N GLY A 309 -20.14 -28.50 1.56
CA GLY A 309 -19.32 -27.34 1.22
C GLY A 309 -17.81 -27.55 1.14
N GLU A 310 -17.33 -28.44 0.26
CA GLU A 310 -16.08 -28.10 -0.43
C GLU A 310 -16.39 -26.84 -1.25
N HIS A 311 -15.83 -25.71 -0.83
CA HIS A 311 -15.92 -24.46 -1.57
C HIS A 311 -15.46 -24.72 -3.01
N ASN A 312 -16.41 -24.85 -3.93
CA ASN A 312 -16.14 -24.86 -5.36
C ASN A 312 -15.45 -23.54 -5.66
N ASN A 313 -14.11 -23.53 -5.70
CA ASN A 313 -13.38 -22.37 -6.13
C ASN A 313 -13.85 -22.04 -7.56
N PRO A 314 -14.53 -20.91 -7.77
CA PRO A 314 -15.12 -20.58 -9.07
C PRO A 314 -14.05 -20.34 -10.15
N HIS A 315 -12.77 -20.20 -9.78
CA HIS A 315 -11.70 -19.79 -10.68
C HIS A 315 -10.46 -20.70 -10.60
N PRO A 316 -10.56 -21.99 -11.04
CA PRO A 316 -9.43 -22.91 -11.02
C PRO A 316 -8.26 -22.44 -11.89
N TRP A 317 -8.50 -21.56 -12.87
CA TRP A 317 -7.47 -20.95 -13.71
C TRP A 317 -6.56 -19.99 -12.94
N MET A 318 -7.05 -19.31 -11.90
CA MET A 318 -6.23 -18.49 -11.01
C MET A 318 -5.32 -19.39 -10.16
N GLU A 319 -5.92 -20.27 -9.37
CA GLU A 319 -5.17 -21.12 -8.43
C GLU A 319 -4.25 -22.14 -9.11
N THR A 320 -4.66 -22.72 -10.24
CA THR A 320 -3.86 -23.74 -10.93
C THR A 320 -2.98 -23.14 -12.02
N GLY A 321 -3.48 -22.11 -12.71
CA GLY A 321 -2.79 -21.51 -13.85
C GLY A 321 -1.78 -20.44 -13.45
N LEU A 322 -2.06 -19.68 -12.39
CA LEU A 322 -1.23 -18.58 -11.91
C LEU A 322 -0.61 -18.89 -10.53
N ARG A 323 -0.27 -20.16 -10.26
CA ARG A 323 0.21 -20.79 -9.00
C ARG A 323 1.27 -20.06 -8.15
N ASP A 324 1.79 -18.93 -8.59
CA ASP A 324 2.80 -18.10 -7.95
C ASP A 324 2.25 -16.75 -7.44
N SER A 325 0.98 -16.42 -7.67
CA SER A 325 0.34 -15.26 -7.06
C SER A 325 -0.06 -15.59 -5.62
N ASP A 326 0.68 -15.13 -4.62
CA ASP A 326 0.36 -15.25 -3.18
C ASP A 326 -0.89 -14.41 -2.80
N GLY A 327 -1.97 -14.52 -3.58
CA GLY A 327 -3.14 -13.64 -3.54
C GLY A 327 -2.93 -12.28 -4.22
N VAL A 328 -1.71 -11.95 -4.65
CA VAL A 328 -1.39 -10.69 -5.35
C VAL A 328 -1.62 -10.86 -6.85
N TYR A 329 -2.43 -10.00 -7.45
CA TYR A 329 -2.68 -10.04 -8.89
C TYR A 329 -3.05 -8.67 -9.43
N CYS A 330 -2.79 -8.45 -10.72
CA CYS A 330 -3.50 -7.44 -11.50
C CYS A 330 -3.91 -8.08 -12.83
N LEU A 331 -5.22 -8.16 -13.05
CA LEU A 331 -5.85 -8.78 -14.20
C LEU A 331 -6.58 -7.71 -14.98
N THR A 332 -6.24 -7.53 -16.26
CA THR A 332 -6.94 -6.61 -17.15
C THR A 332 -7.46 -7.35 -18.36
N VAL A 333 -8.77 -7.38 -18.54
CA VAL A 333 -9.40 -7.87 -19.77
C VAL A 333 -9.64 -6.70 -20.71
N ILE A 334 -9.14 -6.83 -21.93
CA ILE A 334 -9.24 -5.82 -22.98
C ILE A 334 -10.08 -6.40 -24.12
N HIS A 335 -11.12 -5.68 -24.49
CA HIS A 335 -12.00 -6.06 -25.58
C HIS A 335 -11.31 -5.87 -26.94
N ASN A 336 -11.45 -6.82 -27.88
CA ASN A 336 -11.03 -6.68 -29.28
C ASN A 336 -9.59 -6.15 -29.51
N LEU A 337 -8.63 -6.46 -28.64
CA LEU A 337 -7.25 -5.99 -28.77
C LEU A 337 -6.30 -7.17 -28.89
N ASP A 338 -5.32 -7.06 -29.80
CA ASP A 338 -4.26 -8.05 -29.96
C ASP A 338 -3.25 -7.98 -28.79
N PRO A 339 -2.71 -9.12 -28.32
CA PRO A 339 -1.73 -9.15 -27.24
C PRO A 339 -0.51 -8.25 -27.46
N ASP A 340 0.07 -8.20 -28.67
CA ASP A 340 1.25 -7.36 -28.92
C ASP A 340 0.89 -5.87 -28.87
N GLU A 341 -0.28 -5.51 -29.39
CA GLU A 341 -0.78 -4.14 -29.30
C GLU A 341 -1.07 -3.73 -27.85
N ALA A 342 -1.62 -4.62 -27.03
CA ALA A 342 -1.81 -4.37 -25.61
C ALA A 342 -0.48 -4.06 -24.90
N LEU A 343 0.57 -4.84 -25.19
CA LEU A 343 1.91 -4.63 -24.62
C LEU A 343 2.60 -3.38 -25.16
N ARG A 344 2.38 -2.99 -26.42
CA ARG A 344 2.87 -1.70 -26.97
C ARG A 344 2.23 -0.50 -26.28
N ARG A 345 0.93 -0.57 -25.96
CA ARG A 345 0.24 0.50 -25.21
C ARG A 345 0.75 0.63 -23.79
N LEU A 346 1.33 -0.44 -23.25
CA LEU A 346 2.08 -0.45 -22.00
C LEU A 346 3.50 0.15 -22.11
N GLY A 347 3.92 0.55 -23.31
CA GLY A 347 5.25 1.14 -23.57
C GLY A 347 6.30 0.15 -24.04
N ALA A 348 5.95 -1.10 -24.34
CA ALA A 348 6.91 -2.07 -24.84
C ALA A 348 7.30 -1.82 -26.31
N ASP A 349 8.60 -1.86 -26.59
CA ASP A 349 9.14 -1.95 -27.93
C ASP A 349 9.01 -3.37 -28.49
N ASP A 350 8.92 -3.52 -29.82
CA ASP A 350 8.76 -4.81 -30.50
C ASP A 350 9.89 -5.82 -30.16
N ASN A 351 11.08 -5.35 -29.83
CA ASN A 351 12.22 -6.21 -29.45
C ASN A 351 12.19 -6.66 -27.98
N GLN A 352 11.33 -6.07 -27.14
CA GLN A 352 11.11 -6.45 -25.75
C GLN A 352 9.99 -7.50 -25.62
N ILE A 353 9.08 -7.57 -26.60
CA ILE A 353 7.97 -8.52 -26.60
C ILE A 353 8.46 -9.92 -27.00
N ALA A 354 8.43 -10.84 -26.04
CA ALA A 354 8.80 -12.23 -26.23
C ALA A 354 7.57 -13.17 -26.16
N THR A 355 7.77 -14.45 -26.46
CA THR A 355 6.78 -15.50 -26.16
C THR A 355 7.33 -16.38 -25.05
N ALA A 356 6.54 -16.57 -24.00
CA ALA A 356 6.84 -17.48 -22.89
C ALA A 356 5.53 -17.86 -22.19
N THR A 357 5.57 -18.89 -21.34
CA THR A 357 4.50 -19.17 -20.36
C THR A 357 4.60 -18.22 -19.16
N TRP A 358 3.53 -18.10 -18.36
CA TRP A 358 3.54 -17.33 -17.11
C TRP A 358 4.66 -17.77 -16.16
N ALA A 359 4.78 -19.08 -15.93
CA ALA A 359 5.79 -19.65 -15.05
C ALA A 359 7.23 -19.34 -15.52
N GLU A 360 7.47 -19.35 -16.84
CA GLU A 360 8.78 -18.96 -17.39
C GLU A 360 9.07 -17.47 -17.22
N LEU A 361 8.06 -16.61 -17.38
CA LEU A 361 8.19 -15.17 -17.18
C LEU A 361 8.52 -14.83 -15.72
N VAL A 362 7.75 -15.35 -14.76
CA VAL A 362 7.96 -15.13 -13.32
C VAL A 362 9.31 -15.67 -12.87
N ARG A 363 9.68 -16.88 -13.32
CA ARG A 363 11.01 -17.44 -13.05
C ARG A 363 12.13 -16.53 -13.57
N ARG A 364 12.01 -16.02 -14.81
CA ARG A 364 12.99 -15.09 -15.38
C ARG A 364 13.09 -13.80 -14.56
N ALA A 365 11.96 -13.21 -14.18
CA ALA A 365 11.95 -11.99 -13.36
C ALA A 365 12.66 -12.18 -12.01
N ARG A 366 12.43 -13.32 -11.34
CA ARG A 366 13.13 -13.70 -10.11
C ARG A 366 14.64 -13.89 -10.34
N GLU A 367 15.04 -14.57 -11.41
CA GLU A 367 16.45 -14.83 -11.75
C GLU A 367 17.22 -13.56 -12.14
N GLU A 368 16.57 -12.61 -12.81
CA GLU A 368 17.14 -11.33 -13.20
C GLU A 368 17.13 -10.30 -12.06
N ASN A 369 16.61 -10.67 -10.88
CA ASN A 369 16.45 -9.81 -9.71
C ASN A 369 15.80 -8.48 -10.07
N ILE A 370 14.70 -8.58 -10.83
CA ILE A 370 13.92 -7.46 -11.30
C ILE A 370 13.34 -6.71 -10.09
N ASP A 371 13.48 -5.37 -10.12
CA ASP A 371 12.98 -4.51 -9.05
C ASP A 371 11.46 -4.64 -8.92
N TYR A 372 10.93 -4.48 -7.70
CA TYR A 372 9.48 -4.51 -7.43
C TYR A 372 8.72 -3.44 -8.21
N ASP A 373 9.40 -2.35 -8.56
CA ASP A 373 8.86 -1.26 -9.38
C ASP A 373 8.77 -1.62 -10.87
N SER A 374 9.41 -2.71 -11.30
CA SER A 374 9.37 -3.15 -12.69
C SER A 374 8.07 -3.87 -13.03
N LEU A 375 7.59 -3.67 -14.26
CA LEU A 375 6.35 -4.25 -14.75
C LEU A 375 6.61 -5.59 -15.45
N VAL A 376 6.18 -6.68 -14.82
CA VAL A 376 6.24 -8.05 -15.35
C VAL A 376 4.84 -8.46 -15.81
N VAL A 377 4.63 -8.56 -17.13
CA VAL A 377 3.28 -8.76 -17.72
C VAL A 377 3.27 -9.87 -18.75
N ALA A 378 2.23 -10.71 -18.68
CA ALA A 378 1.84 -11.65 -19.73
C ALA A 378 0.49 -11.26 -20.35
N ALA A 379 0.41 -11.29 -21.68
CA ALA A 379 -0.78 -11.03 -22.48
C ALA A 379 -1.25 -12.32 -23.16
N PHE A 380 -2.37 -12.85 -22.70
CA PHE A 380 -3.03 -14.05 -23.21
C PHE A 380 -4.14 -13.69 -24.19
N SER A 381 -4.15 -14.35 -25.34
CA SER A 381 -5.22 -14.20 -26.33
C SER A 381 -6.43 -15.05 -25.94
N LEU A 382 -7.56 -14.41 -25.67
CA LEU A 382 -8.86 -15.01 -25.33
C LEU A 382 -9.91 -14.69 -26.40
N ALA A 383 -9.51 -14.74 -27.68
CA ALA A 383 -10.25 -14.25 -28.85
C ALA A 383 -11.78 -14.09 -28.67
N PRO A 384 -12.32 -12.87 -28.84
CA PRO A 384 -11.66 -11.68 -29.38
C PRO A 384 -10.92 -10.82 -28.34
N HIS A 385 -10.87 -11.25 -27.08
CA HIS A 385 -10.31 -10.46 -25.98
C HIS A 385 -8.82 -10.76 -25.76
N THR A 386 -8.15 -9.87 -25.03
CA THR A 386 -6.83 -10.13 -24.43
C THR A 386 -6.95 -10.04 -22.92
N LEU A 387 -6.34 -10.98 -22.20
CA LEU A 387 -6.17 -10.91 -20.76
C LEU A 387 -4.70 -10.57 -20.45
N LEU A 388 -4.48 -9.45 -19.79
CA LEU A 388 -3.19 -9.12 -19.18
C LEU A 388 -3.16 -9.65 -17.74
N VAL A 389 -2.04 -10.26 -17.37
CA VAL A 389 -1.71 -10.69 -16.01
C VAL A 389 -0.40 -10.03 -15.62
N ALA A 390 -0.41 -9.26 -14.53
CA ALA A 390 0.78 -8.64 -13.95
C ALA A 390 1.08 -9.18 -12.54
N ASP A 391 2.37 -9.36 -12.24
CA ASP A 391 2.86 -10.10 -11.05
C ASP A 391 2.71 -9.33 -9.73
N ASN A 392 2.84 -8.00 -9.74
CA ASN A 392 3.00 -7.23 -8.52
C ASN A 392 1.69 -6.62 -7.97
N GLY A 393 0.55 -6.72 -8.65
CA GLY A 393 -0.74 -6.20 -8.16
C GLY A 393 -0.84 -4.68 -7.96
N TRP A 394 0.28 -3.94 -8.07
CA TRP A 394 0.39 -2.50 -7.84
C TRP A 394 0.19 -1.67 -9.09
N TRP A 395 0.39 -2.25 -10.27
CA TRP A 395 0.27 -1.49 -11.50
C TRP A 395 -1.19 -1.40 -11.92
N ARG A 396 -1.83 -0.24 -11.65
CA ARG A 396 -2.92 0.26 -12.50
C ARG A 396 -2.31 0.50 -13.87
N VAL A 397 -2.13 -0.58 -14.64
CA VAL A 397 -1.83 -0.51 -16.06
C VAL A 397 -2.68 0.61 -16.62
N SER A 398 -2.06 1.66 -17.19
CA SER A 398 -2.71 2.92 -17.50
C SER A 398 -3.97 2.67 -18.34
N CYS A 399 -5.09 2.51 -17.65
CA CYS A 399 -6.32 1.99 -18.22
C CYS A 399 -6.83 2.93 -19.31
N GLN A 400 -6.44 4.21 -19.23
CA GLN A 400 -6.70 5.22 -20.24
C GLN A 400 -6.03 4.91 -21.59
N ASP A 401 -4.76 4.50 -21.61
CA ASP A 401 -4.08 4.17 -22.87
C ASP A 401 -4.52 2.81 -23.38
N LEU A 402 -4.69 1.81 -22.50
CA LEU A 402 -5.20 0.50 -22.89
C LEU A 402 -6.61 0.55 -23.49
N SER A 403 -7.50 1.35 -22.90
CA SER A 403 -8.89 1.45 -23.35
C SER A 403 -9.08 2.34 -24.58
N ARG A 404 -8.06 3.03 -25.09
CA ARG A 404 -8.22 3.90 -26.26
C ARG A 404 -8.75 3.12 -27.48
N GLY A 405 -9.96 3.43 -27.95
CA GLY A 405 -10.61 2.72 -29.05
C GLY A 405 -11.27 1.39 -28.64
N THR A 406 -11.40 1.09 -27.35
CA THR A 406 -11.95 -0.17 -26.82
C THR A 406 -12.48 -0.05 -25.39
N PHE A 407 -12.82 -1.19 -24.78
CA PHE A 407 -13.32 -1.36 -23.42
C PHE A 407 -12.34 -2.22 -22.61
N THR A 408 -12.09 -1.84 -21.35
CA THR A 408 -11.22 -2.58 -20.43
C THR A 408 -11.82 -2.68 -19.05
N VAL A 409 -11.63 -3.84 -18.41
CA VAL A 409 -11.95 -4.06 -17.00
C VAL A 409 -10.71 -4.59 -16.30
N THR A 410 -10.32 -3.93 -15.21
CA THR A 410 -9.17 -4.31 -14.39
C THR A 410 -9.62 -4.65 -12.98
N SER A 411 -9.15 -5.77 -12.47
CA SER A 411 -9.23 -6.14 -11.06
C SER A 411 -7.82 -6.38 -10.55
N SER A 412 -7.48 -5.80 -9.41
CA SER A 412 -6.16 -5.93 -8.82
C SER A 412 -6.23 -6.05 -7.32
N ARG A 413 -5.30 -6.83 -6.77
CA ARG A 413 -5.05 -7.00 -5.35
C ARG A 413 -3.56 -6.85 -5.10
N SER A 414 -3.19 -5.86 -4.30
CA SER A 414 -1.80 -5.56 -3.97
C SER A 414 -1.26 -6.50 -2.88
N ILE A 415 0.04 -6.46 -2.64
CA ILE A 415 0.68 -7.17 -1.50
C ILE A 415 0.19 -6.65 -0.14
N GLU A 416 -0.31 -5.42 -0.08
CA GLU A 416 -0.93 -4.83 1.10
C GLU A 416 -2.42 -5.21 1.22
N ALA A 417 -2.87 -6.14 0.37
CA ALA A 417 -4.26 -6.56 0.23
C ALA A 417 -5.22 -5.44 -0.20
N GLU A 418 -4.71 -4.30 -0.69
CA GLU A 418 -5.55 -3.27 -1.29
C GLU A 418 -6.17 -3.81 -2.57
N ARG A 419 -7.49 -3.69 -2.68
CA ARG A 419 -8.24 -4.14 -3.84
C ARG A 419 -8.63 -2.93 -4.67
N ASN A 420 -8.40 -2.98 -5.98
CA ASN A 420 -8.81 -1.92 -6.88
C ASN A 420 -9.52 -2.54 -8.08
N PHE A 421 -10.63 -1.92 -8.47
CA PHE A 421 -11.42 -2.31 -9.62
C PHE A 421 -11.67 -1.10 -10.51
N LEU A 422 -11.46 -1.25 -11.82
CA LEU A 422 -11.51 -0.14 -12.75
C LEU A 422 -12.11 -0.56 -14.09
N ILE A 423 -13.10 0.21 -14.54
CA ILE A 423 -13.77 0.07 -15.84
C ILE A 423 -13.44 1.31 -16.67
N CYS A 424 -12.85 1.13 -17.84
CA CYS A 424 -12.59 2.22 -18.78
C CYS A 424 -13.10 1.92 -20.18
N GLN A 425 -13.49 2.97 -20.89
CA GLN A 425 -13.77 2.91 -22.32
C GLN A 425 -13.22 4.15 -23.01
N ASP A 426 -12.51 3.93 -24.12
CA ASP A 426 -11.97 4.99 -24.96
C ASP A 426 -11.12 6.05 -24.23
N GLY A 427 -10.48 5.66 -23.13
CA GLY A 427 -9.69 6.55 -22.28
C GLY A 427 -10.43 7.12 -21.08
N ASP A 428 -11.76 6.99 -21.03
CA ASP A 428 -12.59 7.53 -19.96
C ASP A 428 -12.85 6.48 -18.87
N THR A 429 -12.79 6.91 -17.61
CA THR A 429 -13.16 6.07 -16.44
C THR A 429 -14.68 6.03 -16.30
N LEU A 430 -15.26 4.86 -16.52
CA LEU A 430 -16.70 4.63 -16.37
C LEU A 430 -17.06 4.32 -14.92
N ALA A 431 -16.29 3.44 -14.26
CA ALA A 431 -16.44 3.13 -12.85
C ALA A 431 -15.06 2.79 -12.25
N ASP A 432 -14.82 3.21 -11.02
CA ASP A 432 -13.63 2.93 -10.22
C ASP A 432 -14.05 2.79 -8.76
N PHE A 433 -13.54 1.77 -8.08
CA PHE A 433 -13.65 1.63 -6.64
C PHE A 433 -12.40 0.96 -6.06
N ALA A 434 -12.15 1.27 -4.78
CA ALA A 434 -11.06 0.72 -4.00
C ALA A 434 -11.61 -0.11 -2.83
N ASP A 435 -10.71 -0.87 -2.19
CA ASP A 435 -10.95 -1.72 -1.03
C ASP A 435 -12.00 -2.82 -1.25
N GLY A 436 -12.35 -3.11 -2.51
CA GLY A 436 -13.42 -4.04 -2.86
C GLY A 436 -14.79 -3.52 -2.48
N GLN A 437 -15.00 -2.21 -2.51
CA GLN A 437 -16.25 -1.55 -2.11
C GLN A 437 -17.02 -0.99 -3.32
N PRO A 438 -17.72 -1.83 -4.10
CA PRO A 438 -18.51 -1.38 -5.23
C PRO A 438 -19.62 -0.39 -4.86
N SER A 439 -20.12 -0.39 -3.62
CA SER A 439 -21.09 0.62 -3.16
C SER A 439 -20.55 2.06 -3.24
N ARG A 440 -19.22 2.20 -3.25
CA ARG A 440 -18.49 3.48 -3.33
C ARG A 440 -17.94 3.77 -4.73
N ALA A 441 -18.41 3.04 -5.74
CA ALA A 441 -17.98 3.25 -7.12
C ALA A 441 -18.23 4.70 -7.58
N TRP A 442 -17.26 5.26 -8.27
CA TRP A 442 -17.33 6.59 -8.87
C TRP A 442 -16.92 6.53 -10.35
N GLY A 443 -17.35 7.51 -11.15
CA GLY A 443 -17.03 7.56 -12.58
C GLY A 443 -18.19 8.12 -13.39
N ALA A 444 -18.10 8.04 -14.72
CA ALA A 444 -19.18 8.50 -15.60
C ALA A 444 -20.44 7.61 -15.51
N GLU A 445 -20.26 6.32 -15.25
CA GLU A 445 -21.30 5.30 -15.28
C GLU A 445 -21.11 4.23 -14.16
N PRO A 446 -21.09 4.63 -12.88
CA PRO A 446 -20.87 3.71 -11.75
C PRO A 446 -21.95 2.62 -11.62
N TRP A 447 -23.15 2.87 -12.16
CA TRP A 447 -24.28 1.93 -12.18
C TRP A 447 -23.99 0.63 -12.92
N MET A 448 -22.98 0.59 -13.81
CA MET A 448 -22.56 -0.66 -14.48
C MET A 448 -22.11 -1.72 -13.48
N THR A 449 -21.48 -1.31 -12.38
CA THR A 449 -21.08 -2.24 -11.32
C THR A 449 -22.31 -2.83 -10.63
N GLU A 450 -23.32 -2.00 -10.34
CA GLU A 450 -24.59 -2.46 -9.73
C GLU A 450 -25.32 -3.46 -10.62
N GLU A 451 -25.40 -3.21 -11.94
CA GLU A 451 -26.05 -4.15 -12.87
C GLU A 451 -25.31 -5.48 -12.94
N ALA A 452 -23.97 -5.46 -12.92
CA ALA A 452 -23.17 -6.68 -12.93
C ALA A 452 -23.30 -7.47 -11.61
N LEU A 453 -23.34 -6.79 -10.46
CA LEU A 453 -23.61 -7.41 -9.17
C LEU A 453 -25.01 -8.02 -9.09
N ALA A 454 -26.02 -7.31 -9.59
CA ALA A 454 -27.38 -7.85 -9.69
C ALA A 454 -27.43 -9.11 -10.56
N ALA A 455 -26.65 -9.17 -11.64
CA ALA A 455 -26.51 -10.37 -12.47
C ALA A 455 -25.83 -11.55 -11.74
N MET A 456 -25.01 -11.27 -10.72
CA MET A 456 -24.43 -12.26 -9.80
C MET A 456 -25.41 -12.68 -8.69
N GLY A 457 -26.60 -12.07 -8.61
CA GLY A 457 -27.58 -12.30 -7.54
C GLY A 457 -27.35 -11.45 -6.30
N ILE A 458 -26.55 -10.38 -6.41
CA ILE A 458 -26.24 -9.42 -5.34
C ILE A 458 -27.00 -8.14 -5.65
N ASP A 459 -28.22 -8.03 -5.10
CA ASP A 459 -29.11 -6.88 -5.32
C ASP A 459 -28.69 -5.62 -4.54
N ASP A 460 -27.84 -5.78 -3.51
CA ASP A 460 -27.36 -4.71 -2.64
C ASP A 460 -25.82 -4.66 -2.66
N PRO A 461 -25.20 -3.63 -3.27
CA PRO A 461 -23.75 -3.49 -3.28
C PRO A 461 -23.12 -3.42 -1.89
N GLU A 462 -23.83 -2.90 -0.87
CA GLU A 462 -23.30 -2.87 0.50
C GLU A 462 -23.11 -4.28 1.08
N ALA A 463 -23.90 -5.26 0.63
CA ALA A 463 -23.72 -6.65 1.03
C ALA A 463 -22.42 -7.26 0.45
N PHE A 464 -21.91 -6.73 -0.66
CA PHE A 464 -20.61 -7.10 -1.20
C PHE A 464 -19.47 -6.51 -0.36
N ASP A 465 -19.62 -5.26 0.08
CA ASP A 465 -18.62 -4.54 0.87
C ASP A 465 -18.32 -5.19 2.24
N GLU A 466 -19.28 -5.92 2.82
CA GLU A 466 -19.17 -6.53 4.16
C GLU A 466 -18.45 -7.90 4.16
N ASP A 467 -18.21 -8.50 3.01
CA ASP A 467 -17.54 -9.81 2.92
C ASP A 467 -16.02 -9.62 2.75
N ASP A 468 -15.27 -9.75 3.85
CA ASP A 468 -13.81 -9.64 3.87
C ASP A 468 -13.11 -10.75 3.06
N ASP A 469 -13.78 -11.87 2.76
CA ASP A 469 -13.24 -13.00 1.99
C ASP A 469 -13.56 -12.90 0.47
N SER A 470 -14.27 -11.85 0.03
CA SER A 470 -14.79 -11.63 -1.34
C SER A 470 -13.75 -11.40 -2.45
N SER A 471 -12.46 -11.67 -2.22
CA SER A 471 -11.43 -11.49 -3.28
C SER A 471 -11.71 -12.31 -4.54
N LEU A 472 -12.41 -13.45 -4.43
CA LEU A 472 -12.85 -14.23 -5.58
C LEU A 472 -14.05 -13.59 -6.30
N ASP A 473 -14.83 -12.77 -5.61
CA ASP A 473 -16.01 -12.12 -6.18
C ASP A 473 -15.62 -10.95 -7.10
N ASP A 474 -14.50 -10.28 -6.84
CA ASP A 474 -13.95 -9.28 -7.77
C ASP A 474 -13.57 -9.91 -9.13
N ILE A 475 -13.06 -11.15 -9.11
CA ILE A 475 -12.72 -11.89 -10.34
C ILE A 475 -13.98 -12.30 -11.09
N GLU A 476 -15.00 -12.78 -10.37
CA GLU A 476 -16.28 -13.11 -10.98
C GLU A 476 -16.94 -11.85 -11.56
N LEU A 477 -16.90 -10.71 -10.87
CA LEU A 477 -17.40 -9.42 -11.35
C LEU A 477 -16.68 -8.98 -12.65
N LEU A 478 -15.36 -9.10 -12.71
CA LEU A 478 -14.58 -8.86 -13.93
C LEU A 478 -15.03 -9.78 -15.07
N CYS A 479 -15.25 -11.06 -14.77
CA CYS A 479 -15.72 -12.04 -15.75
C CYS A 479 -17.15 -11.72 -16.23
N GLN A 480 -18.04 -11.25 -15.36
CA GLN A 480 -19.41 -10.84 -15.70
C GLN A 480 -19.43 -9.62 -16.62
N LEU A 481 -18.71 -8.55 -16.25
CA LEU A 481 -18.67 -7.31 -17.03
C LEU A 481 -18.08 -7.51 -18.43
N THR A 482 -17.14 -8.45 -18.57
CA THR A 482 -16.43 -8.69 -19.84
C THR A 482 -17.06 -9.78 -20.68
N GLY A 483 -17.90 -10.64 -20.08
CA GLY A 483 -18.41 -11.86 -20.70
C GLY A 483 -17.32 -12.92 -20.94
N VAL A 484 -16.14 -12.76 -20.34
CA VAL A 484 -15.00 -13.67 -20.50
C VAL A 484 -14.93 -14.63 -19.31
N ARG A 485 -14.59 -15.90 -19.59
CA ARG A 485 -14.32 -16.92 -18.58
C ARG A 485 -13.04 -17.66 -18.94
N PRO A 486 -11.86 -17.21 -18.46
CA PRO A 486 -10.61 -17.89 -18.74
C PRO A 486 -10.61 -19.31 -18.18
N THR A 487 -9.91 -20.21 -18.87
CA THR A 487 -9.66 -21.58 -18.43
C THR A 487 -8.21 -21.75 -18.00
N VAL A 488 -7.90 -22.83 -17.28
CA VAL A 488 -6.51 -23.17 -16.92
C VAL A 488 -5.63 -23.25 -18.17
N ALA A 489 -6.15 -23.79 -19.28
CA ALA A 489 -5.39 -23.92 -20.53
C ALA A 489 -5.07 -22.55 -21.14
N ASP A 490 -5.96 -21.58 -21.01
CA ASP A 490 -5.76 -20.24 -21.56
C ASP A 490 -4.60 -19.51 -20.90
N VAL A 491 -4.42 -19.69 -19.59
CA VAL A 491 -3.38 -18.98 -18.80
C VAL A 491 -2.10 -19.80 -18.56
N THR A 492 -2.10 -21.10 -18.85
CA THR A 492 -0.89 -21.95 -18.80
C THR A 492 -0.20 -22.09 -20.15
N GLY A 493 -0.88 -21.70 -21.24
CA GLY A 493 -0.32 -21.69 -22.58
C GLY A 493 0.74 -20.59 -22.79
N PRO A 494 1.39 -20.59 -23.97
CA PRO A 494 2.29 -19.50 -24.36
C PRO A 494 1.53 -18.17 -24.46
N ALA A 495 2.09 -17.13 -23.84
CA ALA A 495 1.62 -15.75 -23.90
C ALA A 495 2.63 -14.86 -24.61
N ARG A 496 2.23 -13.62 -24.89
CA ARG A 496 3.15 -12.54 -25.24
C ARG A 496 3.57 -11.85 -23.95
N VAL A 497 4.88 -11.68 -23.72
CA VAL A 497 5.40 -11.28 -22.40
C VAL A 497 6.40 -10.15 -22.50
N ILE A 498 6.44 -9.31 -21.47
CA ILE A 498 7.40 -8.21 -21.30
C ILE A 498 7.88 -8.11 -19.85
N ILE A 499 9.05 -7.51 -19.69
CA ILE A 499 9.54 -6.95 -18.41
C ILE A 499 9.97 -5.52 -18.74
N LEU A 500 9.30 -4.53 -18.16
CA LEU A 500 9.67 -3.11 -18.29
C LEU A 500 10.26 -2.61 -16.97
N PRO A 501 11.36 -1.85 -16.99
CA PRO A 501 11.88 -1.22 -15.77
C PRO A 501 10.85 -0.26 -15.19
N GLY A 502 10.81 -0.14 -13.86
CA GLY A 502 10.04 0.90 -13.18
C GLY A 502 10.52 2.30 -13.58
N GLU A 503 9.59 3.25 -13.67
CA GLU A 503 9.89 4.67 -13.99
C GLU A 503 10.56 5.43 -12.84
#